data_AF-A0A6G7XJI0-F1
#
_entry.id   AF-A0A6G7XJI0-F1
#
_cell.length_a   1.000
_cell.length_b   1.000
_cell.length_c   1.000
_cell.angle_alpha   90.00
_cell.angle_beta   90.00
_cell.angle_gamma   90.00
#
_symmetry.space_group_name_H-M   'P 1'
#
loop_
_entity.id
_entity.type
_entity.pdbx_description
1 polymer ?
#
loop_
_entity_poly.entity_id
_entity_poly.type
_entity_poly.pdbx_seq_one_letter_code
_entity_poly.pdbx_strand_id
1 'polypeptide(L)'
;MEITSPNDQLRLVRSLFPNFAETLDAAHTEHGLAEAIPDQSGAGFDAWLDDEARQLREGALAGAPFATLPAAESSRFERAFAAARLVAQRSHLTLPEPEAFVEAGANLLALASKLAADPALVPVIAPYGLGPERWRELFRAAAEQQGSPLSGGEPLLLAAEAVDGFAILDSIPDVTSSRVEIALPEGGSVTWTLRLIPSSPKPPLLGLGFAHGPHVSLPEILMLQLMRIASGERPVDTESFTWLAGSLADGRLAARHVFDESEAVIRISCREIGNQGPHLGARPPVS
;
A
#
# COMPACT_ATOMS: atom_id res chain seq x y z
N MET A 1 -12.23 33.08 -3.47
CA MET A 1 -10.97 32.54 -2.94
C MET A 1 -10.04 33.74 -2.81
N GLU A 2 -10.17 34.46 -1.69
CA GLU A 2 -9.23 35.53 -1.37
C GLU A 2 -8.02 34.91 -0.68
N ILE A 3 -6.87 35.37 -1.12
CA ILE A 3 -5.54 34.92 -0.75
C ILE A 3 -5.39 35.13 0.76
N THR A 4 -4.99 34.08 1.48
CA THR A 4 -4.53 34.15 2.88
C THR A 4 -3.64 35.37 3.04
N SER A 5 -3.93 36.23 4.02
CA SER A 5 -3.18 37.48 4.14
C SER A 5 -1.69 37.16 4.30
N PRO A 6 -0.77 38.03 3.85
CA PRO A 6 0.67 37.81 4.02
C PRO A 6 1.06 37.48 5.46
N ASN A 7 0.31 37.99 6.44
CA ASN A 7 0.50 37.70 7.86
C ASN A 7 0.10 36.26 8.25
N ASP A 8 -0.89 35.67 7.60
CA ASP A 8 -1.33 34.30 7.87
C ASP A 8 -0.37 33.27 7.26
N GLN A 9 0.20 33.58 6.09
CA GLN A 9 1.27 32.78 5.48
C GLN A 9 2.55 32.83 6.32
N LEU A 10 2.92 34.02 6.82
CA LEU A 10 4.06 34.18 7.71
C LEU A 10 3.88 33.41 9.02
N ARG A 11 2.65 33.40 9.56
CA ARG A 11 2.28 32.62 10.75
C ARG A 11 2.43 31.12 10.53
N LEU A 12 1.93 30.59 9.42
CA LEU A 12 2.03 29.16 9.10
C LEU A 12 3.49 28.72 8.94
N VAL A 13 4.33 29.50 8.25
CA VAL A 13 5.75 29.21 8.05
C VAL A 13 6.52 29.16 9.37
N ARG A 14 6.21 30.07 10.31
CA ARG A 14 6.86 30.10 11.63
C ARG A 14 6.52 28.87 12.49
N SER A 15 5.28 28.37 12.42
CA SER A 15 4.85 27.17 13.17
C SER A 15 5.40 25.87 12.57
N LEU A 16 5.54 25.79 11.24
CA LEU A 16 6.10 24.61 10.57
C LEU A 16 7.63 24.54 10.68
N PHE A 17 8.30 25.68 10.83
CA PHE A 17 9.76 25.78 10.88
C PHE A 17 10.21 26.69 12.04
N PRO A 18 10.02 26.29 13.31
CA PRO A 18 10.31 27.13 14.48
C PRO A 18 11.76 27.61 14.54
N ASN A 19 12.72 26.76 14.15
CA ASN A 19 14.14 27.12 14.10
C ASN A 19 14.46 28.19 13.03
N PHE A 20 13.63 28.29 11.99
CA PHE A 20 13.76 29.29 10.92
C PHE A 20 13.08 30.61 11.32
N ALA A 21 12.03 30.55 12.14
CA ALA A 21 11.35 31.71 12.71
C ALA A 21 12.28 32.54 13.60
N GLU A 22 13.02 31.89 14.50
CA GLU A 22 14.00 32.56 15.37
C GLU A 22 15.12 33.23 14.57
N THR A 23 15.56 32.58 13.48
CA THR A 23 16.58 33.13 12.57
C THR A 23 16.07 34.36 11.81
N LEU A 24 14.80 34.33 11.38
CA LEU A 24 14.13 35.44 10.72
C LEU A 24 13.93 36.62 11.68
N ASP A 25 13.53 36.36 12.93
CA ASP A 25 13.32 37.39 13.96
C ASP A 25 14.63 38.04 14.40
N ALA A 26 15.71 37.26 14.49
CA ALA A 26 17.06 37.78 14.71
C ALA A 26 17.50 38.71 13.56
N ALA A 27 17.28 38.30 12.30
CA ALA A 27 17.61 39.12 11.13
C ALA A 27 16.75 40.41 11.03
N HIS A 28 15.46 40.33 11.35
CA HIS A 28 14.57 41.51 11.39
C HIS A 28 14.95 42.49 12.51
N THR A 29 15.40 41.97 13.66
CA THR A 29 15.91 42.77 14.79
C THR A 29 17.24 43.45 14.43
N GLU A 30 18.14 42.74 13.74
CA GLU A 30 19.43 43.28 13.28
C GLU A 30 19.27 44.39 12.23
N HIS A 31 18.24 44.32 11.40
CA HIS A 31 17.93 45.32 10.38
C HIS A 31 16.94 46.42 10.81
N GLY A 32 16.54 46.46 12.09
CA GLY A 32 15.73 47.54 12.66
C GLY A 32 14.28 47.59 12.17
N LEU A 33 13.75 46.48 11.63
CA LEU A 33 12.39 46.37 11.07
C LEU A 33 11.37 45.84 12.11
N ALA A 34 11.53 46.22 13.37
CA ALA A 34 10.72 45.70 14.48
C ALA A 34 9.32 46.33 14.53
N GLU A 35 8.38 45.83 13.72
CA GLU A 35 6.97 45.88 14.10
C GLU A 35 6.68 44.70 15.05
N ALA A 36 6.34 45.01 16.29
CA ALA A 36 5.93 44.03 17.28
C ALA A 36 4.62 43.37 16.82
N ILE A 37 4.71 42.21 16.19
CA ILE A 37 3.54 41.36 15.94
C ILE A 37 3.14 40.78 17.29
N PRO A 38 1.90 41.00 17.76
CA PRO A 38 1.52 40.66 19.12
C PRO A 38 1.67 39.16 19.38
N ASP A 39 2.40 38.84 20.45
CA ASP A 39 2.45 37.52 21.07
C ASP A 39 1.03 37.16 21.50
N GLN A 40 0.37 36.32 20.71
CA GLN A 40 -0.98 35.85 21.00
C GLN A 40 -0.92 34.35 21.19
N SER A 41 -1.29 33.95 22.41
CA SER A 41 -1.29 32.60 22.96
C SER A 41 -1.70 31.53 21.94
N GLY A 42 -0.99 30.40 21.96
CA GLY A 42 -1.20 29.26 21.06
C GLY A 42 -2.66 28.78 20.94
N ALA A 43 -3.51 29.02 21.95
CA ALA A 43 -4.93 28.71 21.93
C ALA A 43 -5.73 29.39 20.80
N GLY A 44 -5.37 30.61 20.38
CA GLY A 44 -6.04 31.30 19.28
C GLY A 44 -5.63 30.76 17.90
N PHE A 45 -4.40 30.27 17.79
CA PHE A 45 -3.86 29.66 16.58
C PHE A 45 -4.36 28.22 16.40
N ASP A 46 -4.40 27.43 17.48
CA ASP A 46 -4.96 26.08 17.47
C ASP A 46 -6.44 26.12 17.05
N ALA A 47 -7.21 27.06 17.60
CA ALA A 47 -8.60 27.26 17.21
C ALA A 47 -8.76 27.67 15.74
N TRP A 48 -7.85 28.49 15.20
CA TRP A 48 -7.84 28.87 13.79
C TRP A 48 -7.41 27.71 12.87
N LEU A 49 -6.40 26.93 13.26
CA LEU A 49 -5.99 25.72 12.55
C LEU A 49 -7.08 24.67 12.53
N ASP A 50 -7.78 24.47 13.66
CA ASP A 50 -8.93 23.57 13.74
C ASP A 50 -10.06 24.06 12.83
N ASP A 51 -10.30 25.37 12.77
CA ASP A 51 -11.28 25.98 11.88
C ASP A 51 -10.93 25.81 10.41
N GLU A 52 -9.68 26.06 10.02
CA GLU A 52 -9.21 25.86 8.63
C GLU A 52 -9.17 24.38 8.23
N ALA A 53 -8.71 23.50 9.14
CA ALA A 53 -8.75 22.06 8.92
C ALA A 53 -10.20 21.56 8.80
N ARG A 54 -11.14 22.17 9.53
CA ARG A 54 -12.58 21.90 9.37
C ARG A 54 -13.11 22.43 8.04
N GLN A 55 -12.79 23.66 7.64
CA GLN A 55 -13.22 24.25 6.36
C GLN A 55 -12.66 23.48 5.16
N LEU A 56 -11.42 23.01 5.23
CA LEU A 56 -10.83 22.14 4.21
C LEU A 56 -11.55 20.79 4.13
N ARG A 57 -11.84 20.16 5.27
CA ARG A 57 -12.61 18.90 5.35
C ARG A 57 -14.04 19.03 4.84
N GLU A 58 -14.72 20.12 5.19
CA GLU A 58 -16.13 20.38 4.85
C GLU A 58 -16.29 21.01 3.45
N GLY A 59 -15.20 21.51 2.86
CA GLY A 59 -15.16 22.16 1.54
C GLY A 59 -14.36 21.35 0.52
N ALA A 60 -13.10 21.75 0.29
CA ALA A 60 -12.27 21.23 -0.80
C ALA A 60 -12.01 19.71 -0.74
N LEU A 61 -11.99 19.14 0.47
CA LEU A 61 -11.77 17.71 0.72
C LEU A 61 -13.06 16.95 1.03
N ALA A 62 -14.24 17.59 0.99
CA ALA A 62 -15.51 16.90 1.27
C ALA A 62 -15.83 15.79 0.25
N GLY A 63 -15.23 15.84 -0.94
CA GLY A 63 -15.26 14.79 -1.95
C GLY A 63 -14.08 13.83 -1.91
N ALA A 64 -13.15 13.98 -0.97
CA ALA A 64 -11.99 13.11 -0.85
C ALA A 64 -12.47 11.69 -0.46
N PRO A 65 -12.03 10.63 -1.15
CA PRO A 65 -12.58 9.27 -1.02
C PRO A 65 -12.57 8.69 0.39
N PHE A 66 -11.63 9.12 1.23
CA PHE A 66 -11.53 8.65 2.61
C PHE A 66 -12.21 9.56 3.64
N ALA A 67 -12.47 10.83 3.31
CA ALA A 67 -13.10 11.78 4.23
C ALA A 67 -14.52 11.37 4.64
N THR A 68 -15.20 10.56 3.81
CA THR A 68 -16.53 10.02 4.09
C THR A 68 -16.53 8.73 4.91
N LEU A 69 -15.35 8.15 5.19
CA LEU A 69 -15.22 6.91 5.95
C LEU A 69 -15.08 7.21 7.46
N PRO A 70 -15.43 6.25 8.35
CA PRO A 70 -15.10 6.41 9.76
C PRO A 70 -13.58 6.50 9.96
N ALA A 71 -13.15 7.26 10.96
CA ALA A 71 -11.74 7.67 11.12
C ALA A 71 -10.75 6.49 11.20
N ALA A 72 -11.13 5.40 11.88
CA ALA A 72 -10.27 4.23 12.03
C ALA A 72 -10.00 3.54 10.68
N GLU A 73 -11.02 3.39 9.85
CA GLU A 73 -10.93 2.81 8.51
C GLU A 73 -10.21 3.77 7.56
N SER A 74 -10.49 5.08 7.61
CA SER A 74 -9.76 6.11 6.85
C SER A 74 -8.25 6.00 7.09
N SER A 75 -7.83 5.97 8.36
CA SER A 75 -6.41 5.82 8.72
C SER A 75 -5.80 4.50 8.22
N ARG A 76 -6.58 3.42 8.11
CA ARG A 76 -6.08 2.15 7.55
C ARG A 76 -5.87 2.24 6.04
N PHE A 77 -6.78 2.87 5.31
CA PHE A 77 -6.59 3.14 3.88
C PHE A 77 -5.43 4.09 3.63
N GLU A 78 -5.33 5.19 4.38
CA GLU A 78 -4.23 6.15 4.26
C GLU A 78 -2.87 5.48 4.48
N ARG A 79 -2.73 4.66 5.53
CA ARG A 79 -1.49 3.89 5.76
C ARG A 79 -1.18 2.92 4.62
N ALA A 80 -2.20 2.23 4.09
CA ALA A 80 -2.02 1.32 2.97
C ALA A 80 -1.56 2.06 1.70
N PHE A 81 -2.18 3.19 1.36
CA PHE A 81 -1.77 4.02 0.22
C PHE A 81 -0.38 4.63 0.44
N ALA A 82 -0.05 5.06 1.65
CA ALA A 82 1.29 5.55 1.98
C ALA A 82 2.36 4.47 1.78
N ALA A 83 2.13 3.26 2.27
CA ALA A 83 3.03 2.12 2.08
C ALA A 83 3.14 1.75 0.58
N ALA A 84 2.02 1.70 -0.14
CA ALA A 84 2.01 1.41 -1.57
C ALA A 84 2.76 2.48 -2.39
N ARG A 85 2.66 3.76 -1.99
CA ARG A 85 3.38 4.87 -2.61
C ARG A 85 4.89 4.73 -2.43
N LEU A 86 5.35 4.34 -1.24
CA LEU A 86 6.78 4.05 -1.01
C LEU A 86 7.29 2.93 -1.90
N VAL A 87 6.48 1.89 -2.15
CA VAL A 87 6.82 0.80 -3.05
C VAL A 87 6.86 1.28 -4.51
N ALA A 88 5.81 1.96 -4.96
CA ALA A 88 5.69 2.46 -6.34
C ALA A 88 6.82 3.43 -6.72
N GLN A 89 7.21 4.33 -5.80
CA GLN A 89 8.32 5.27 -6.00
C GLN A 89 9.65 4.58 -6.29
N ARG A 90 9.92 3.40 -5.72
CA ARG A 90 11.18 2.65 -5.92
C ARG A 90 11.33 2.10 -7.33
N SER A 91 10.23 1.89 -8.04
CA SER A 91 10.21 1.34 -9.40
C SER A 91 9.66 2.32 -10.42
N HIS A 92 9.62 3.61 -10.08
CA HIS A 92 9.10 4.67 -10.95
C HIS A 92 7.68 4.38 -11.46
N LEU A 93 6.89 3.63 -10.68
CA LEU A 93 5.48 3.38 -10.99
C LEU A 93 4.65 4.53 -10.44
N THR A 94 3.68 4.98 -11.23
CA THR A 94 2.67 5.92 -10.76
C THR A 94 1.58 5.12 -10.03
N LEU A 95 1.44 5.35 -8.73
CA LEU A 95 0.32 4.84 -7.95
C LEU A 95 -0.95 5.65 -8.30
N PRO A 96 -2.08 5.00 -8.63
CA PRO A 96 -3.34 5.72 -8.80
C PRO A 96 -3.79 6.37 -7.49
N GLU A 97 -4.33 7.56 -7.57
CA GLU A 97 -4.97 8.20 -6.42
C GLU A 97 -6.26 7.45 -6.03
N PRO A 98 -6.70 7.51 -4.75
CA PRO A 98 -7.91 6.84 -4.29
C PRO A 98 -9.16 7.12 -5.13
N GLU A 99 -9.27 8.33 -5.67
CA GLU A 99 -10.38 8.81 -6.51
C GLU A 99 -10.51 7.97 -7.78
N ALA A 100 -9.38 7.59 -8.39
CA ALA A 100 -9.37 6.80 -9.61
C ALA A 100 -9.96 5.40 -9.37
N PHE A 101 -9.79 4.83 -8.17
CA PHE A 101 -10.44 3.57 -7.81
C PHE A 101 -11.95 3.73 -7.65
N VAL A 102 -12.41 4.82 -7.04
CA VAL A 102 -13.85 5.12 -6.92
C VAL A 102 -14.48 5.30 -8.30
N GLU A 103 -13.83 6.05 -9.19
CA GLU A 103 -14.27 6.23 -10.58
C GLU A 103 -14.30 4.90 -11.35
N ALA A 104 -13.34 4.01 -11.07
CA ALA A 104 -13.31 2.65 -11.60
C ALA A 104 -14.31 1.68 -10.94
N GLY A 105 -15.16 2.17 -10.03
CA GLY A 105 -16.24 1.42 -9.41
C GLY A 105 -15.92 0.77 -8.06
N ALA A 106 -14.79 1.09 -7.43
CA ALA A 106 -14.48 0.59 -6.09
C ALA A 106 -15.44 1.16 -5.03
N ASN A 107 -16.10 0.28 -4.28
CA ASN A 107 -16.99 0.70 -3.19
C ASN A 107 -16.23 0.80 -1.88
N LEU A 108 -15.57 1.93 -1.63
CA LEU A 108 -14.75 2.14 -0.44
C LEU A 108 -15.54 2.02 0.88
N LEU A 109 -16.83 2.36 0.88
CA LEU A 109 -17.68 2.22 2.07
C LEU A 109 -17.95 0.74 2.40
N ALA A 110 -18.19 -0.09 1.37
CA ALA A 110 -18.33 -1.53 1.55
C ALA A 110 -17.01 -2.16 2.03
N LEU A 111 -15.88 -1.78 1.45
CA LEU A 111 -14.56 -2.22 1.91
C LEU A 111 -14.28 -1.76 3.34
N ALA A 112 -14.57 -0.51 3.70
CA ALA A 112 -14.43 -0.01 5.06
C ALA A 112 -15.28 -0.81 6.06
N SER A 113 -16.51 -1.17 5.69
CA SER A 113 -17.37 -2.02 6.53
C SER A 113 -16.77 -3.41 6.76
N LYS A 114 -16.08 -3.98 5.77
CA LYS A 114 -15.36 -5.25 5.90
C LYS A 114 -14.10 -5.11 6.76
N LEU A 115 -13.35 -4.02 6.61
CA LEU A 115 -12.21 -3.71 7.47
C LEU A 115 -12.65 -3.57 8.94
N ALA A 116 -13.77 -2.92 9.20
CA ALA A 116 -14.32 -2.76 10.55
C ALA A 116 -14.70 -4.11 11.17
N ALA A 117 -15.23 -5.03 10.35
CA ALA A 117 -15.63 -6.36 10.79
C ALA A 117 -14.45 -7.33 11.03
N ASP A 118 -13.33 -7.13 10.31
CA ASP A 118 -12.15 -7.98 10.43
C ASP A 118 -10.85 -7.15 10.52
N PRO A 119 -10.23 -7.06 11.73
CA PRO A 119 -8.99 -6.32 11.92
C PRO A 119 -7.79 -6.96 11.21
N ALA A 120 -7.87 -8.23 10.81
CA ALA A 120 -6.80 -8.90 10.08
C ALA A 120 -6.74 -8.52 8.59
N LEU A 121 -7.76 -7.85 8.05
CA LEU A 121 -7.77 -7.39 6.67
C LEU A 121 -6.92 -6.13 6.49
N VAL A 122 -6.20 -6.04 5.39
CA VAL A 122 -5.44 -4.84 5.00
C VAL A 122 -5.80 -4.47 3.56
N PRO A 123 -6.03 -3.17 3.25
CA PRO A 123 -6.14 -2.74 1.86
C PRO A 123 -4.82 -2.96 1.13
N VAL A 124 -4.87 -3.64 -0.02
CA VAL A 124 -3.71 -3.89 -0.86
C VAL A 124 -3.97 -3.30 -2.24
N ILE A 125 -3.08 -2.41 -2.67
CA ILE A 125 -3.14 -1.73 -3.96
C ILE A 125 -2.12 -2.40 -4.89
N ALA A 126 -2.55 -3.36 -5.68
CA ALA A 126 -1.64 -4.24 -6.42
C ALA A 126 -1.54 -3.87 -7.90
N PRO A 127 -0.31 -3.69 -8.46
CA PRO A 127 -0.08 -3.54 -9.89
C PRO A 127 0.04 -4.92 -10.58
N TYR A 128 -0.64 -5.11 -11.71
CA TYR A 128 -0.63 -6.33 -12.50
C TYR A 128 0.04 -6.09 -13.86
N GLY A 129 0.66 -7.13 -14.41
CA GLY A 129 1.36 -7.07 -15.70
C GLY A 129 2.77 -6.47 -15.63
N LEU A 130 3.41 -6.47 -14.46
CA LEU A 130 4.79 -6.00 -14.29
C LEU A 130 5.83 -6.98 -14.83
N GLY A 131 5.52 -8.28 -14.81
CA GLY A 131 6.45 -9.34 -15.14
C GLY A 131 7.49 -9.64 -14.03
N PRO A 132 8.20 -10.78 -14.14
CA PRO A 132 9.02 -11.32 -13.06
C PRO A 132 10.21 -10.42 -12.69
N GLU A 133 10.83 -9.78 -13.69
CA GLU A 133 12.03 -8.96 -13.44
C GLU A 133 11.73 -7.70 -12.65
N ARG A 134 10.62 -7.00 -12.95
CA ARG A 134 10.21 -5.81 -12.19
C ARG A 134 9.86 -6.16 -10.74
N TRP A 135 9.22 -7.30 -10.52
CA TRP A 135 8.99 -7.79 -9.16
C TRP A 135 10.31 -8.10 -8.44
N ARG A 136 11.28 -8.77 -9.10
CA ARG A 136 12.61 -9.00 -8.51
C ARG A 136 13.33 -7.69 -8.18
N GLU A 137 13.24 -6.68 -9.03
CA GLU A 137 13.81 -5.34 -8.79
C GLU A 137 13.19 -4.67 -7.56
N LEU A 138 11.86 -4.71 -7.42
CA LEU A 138 11.15 -4.19 -6.25
C LEU A 138 11.64 -4.86 -4.95
N PHE A 139 11.81 -6.18 -4.95
CA PHE A 139 12.29 -6.91 -3.78
C PHE A 139 13.77 -6.64 -3.49
N ARG A 140 14.62 -6.47 -4.52
CA ARG A 140 16.01 -6.02 -4.34
C ARG A 140 16.09 -4.65 -3.67
N ALA A 141 15.31 -3.68 -4.16
CA ALA A 141 15.22 -2.36 -3.54
C ALA A 141 14.68 -2.42 -2.09
N ALA A 142 13.74 -3.33 -1.80
CA ALA A 142 13.24 -3.53 -0.45
C ALA A 142 14.28 -4.20 0.48
N ALA A 143 15.15 -5.06 -0.04
CA ALA A 143 16.23 -5.68 0.74
C ALA A 143 17.35 -4.68 1.12
N GLU A 144 17.56 -3.65 0.30
CA GLU A 144 18.54 -2.59 0.57
C GLU A 144 18.09 -1.59 1.65
N GLN A 145 16.81 -1.61 2.04
CA GLN A 145 16.28 -0.73 3.08
C GLN A 145 16.91 -1.03 4.45
N GLN A 146 17.21 0.02 5.21
CA GLN A 146 17.64 -0.13 6.59
C GLN A 146 16.60 -0.89 7.43
N GLY A 147 17.04 -1.94 8.12
CA GLY A 147 16.15 -2.78 8.93
C GLY A 147 15.28 -3.74 8.11
N SER A 148 15.57 -3.94 6.82
CA SER A 148 14.86 -4.92 6.00
C SER A 148 15.01 -6.34 6.57
N PRO A 149 13.92 -7.12 6.60
CA PRO A 149 13.97 -8.53 7.00
C PRO A 149 14.43 -9.45 5.87
N LEU A 150 14.77 -8.91 4.69
CA LEU A 150 15.22 -9.66 3.53
C LEU A 150 16.75 -9.68 3.41
N SER A 151 17.29 -10.73 2.80
CA SER A 151 18.72 -10.79 2.47
C SER A 151 19.04 -10.02 1.18
N GLY A 152 20.25 -9.46 1.08
CA GLY A 152 20.69 -8.62 -0.05
C GLY A 152 21.07 -9.37 -1.33
N GLY A 153 20.93 -10.71 -1.38
CA GLY A 153 21.29 -11.52 -2.55
C GLY A 153 20.18 -11.56 -3.60
N GLU A 154 19.28 -12.54 -3.46
CA GLU A 154 18.10 -12.70 -4.32
C GLU A 154 16.83 -12.79 -3.44
N PRO A 155 16.23 -11.65 -3.06
CA PRO A 155 15.14 -11.60 -2.08
C PRO A 155 13.80 -12.16 -2.57
N LEU A 156 13.63 -12.40 -3.88
CA LEU A 156 12.46 -13.03 -4.47
C LEU A 156 12.89 -14.22 -5.34
N LEU A 157 12.60 -15.42 -4.87
CA LEU A 157 12.87 -16.67 -5.58
C LEU A 157 11.60 -17.19 -6.26
N LEU A 158 11.69 -17.42 -7.57
CA LEU A 158 10.61 -17.99 -8.39
C LEU A 158 11.02 -19.37 -8.89
N ALA A 159 10.19 -20.38 -8.64
CA ALA A 159 10.37 -21.70 -9.26
C ALA A 159 10.25 -21.61 -10.78
N ALA A 160 10.94 -22.51 -11.51
CA ALA A 160 10.98 -22.50 -12.97
C ALA A 160 9.57 -22.50 -13.59
N GLU A 161 8.66 -23.32 -13.06
CA GLU A 161 7.29 -23.40 -13.55
C GLU A 161 6.49 -22.12 -13.29
N ALA A 162 6.81 -21.37 -12.23
CA ALA A 162 6.20 -20.08 -11.95
C ALA A 162 6.75 -18.99 -12.88
N VAL A 163 8.02 -19.08 -13.31
CA VAL A 163 8.60 -18.21 -14.33
C VAL A 163 7.97 -18.48 -15.69
N ASP A 164 7.85 -19.75 -16.09
CA ASP A 164 7.22 -20.13 -17.35
C ASP A 164 5.74 -19.71 -17.42
N GLY A 165 5.04 -19.83 -16.28
CA GLY A 165 3.63 -19.47 -16.12
C GLY A 165 3.38 -18.04 -15.65
N PHE A 166 4.39 -17.17 -15.60
CA PHE A 166 4.30 -15.92 -14.82
C PHE A 166 3.18 -15.00 -15.30
N ALA A 167 2.96 -14.89 -16.61
CA ALA A 167 1.91 -14.05 -17.17
C ALA A 167 0.50 -14.44 -16.68
N ILE A 168 0.27 -15.72 -16.37
CA ILE A 168 -1.00 -16.19 -15.79
C ILE A 168 -1.10 -15.71 -14.34
N LEU A 169 -0.03 -15.88 -13.55
CA LEU A 169 0.00 -15.49 -12.13
C LEU A 169 -0.10 -13.97 -11.93
N ASP A 170 0.48 -13.20 -12.86
CA ASP A 170 0.53 -11.74 -12.86
C ASP A 170 -0.72 -11.10 -13.52
N SER A 171 -1.74 -11.90 -13.83
CA SER A 171 -3.02 -11.45 -14.38
C SER A 171 -4.08 -11.25 -13.30
N ILE A 172 -5.10 -10.44 -13.59
CA ILE A 172 -6.19 -10.18 -12.66
C ILE A 172 -7.14 -11.39 -12.67
N PRO A 173 -7.28 -12.14 -11.56
CA PRO A 173 -8.06 -13.37 -11.56
C PRO A 173 -9.58 -13.13 -11.60
N ASP A 174 -10.04 -11.96 -11.14
CA ASP A 174 -11.47 -11.63 -11.03
C ASP A 174 -11.83 -10.49 -12.00
N VAL A 175 -12.76 -10.79 -12.91
CA VAL A 175 -13.28 -9.82 -13.90
C VAL A 175 -14.12 -8.71 -13.28
N THR A 176 -14.60 -8.90 -12.05
CA THR A 176 -15.47 -7.95 -11.35
C THR A 176 -14.73 -6.97 -10.46
N SER A 177 -13.42 -7.16 -10.27
CA SER A 177 -12.59 -6.22 -9.50
C SER A 177 -12.50 -4.87 -10.21
N SER A 178 -12.59 -3.76 -9.47
CA SER A 178 -12.32 -2.41 -9.98
C SER A 178 -10.88 -2.30 -10.49
N ARG A 179 -10.68 -1.64 -11.62
CA ARG A 179 -9.40 -1.59 -12.34
C ARG A 179 -9.06 -0.16 -12.74
N VAL A 180 -7.85 0.26 -12.39
CA VAL A 180 -7.31 1.54 -12.86
C VAL A 180 -6.11 1.26 -13.74
N GLU A 181 -6.21 1.62 -15.01
CA GLU A 181 -5.11 1.47 -15.97
C GLU A 181 -4.25 2.73 -15.97
N ILE A 182 -2.93 2.55 -15.82
CA ILE A 182 -1.95 3.65 -15.89
C ILE A 182 -0.93 3.33 -16.97
N ALA A 183 -0.74 4.27 -17.89
CA ALA A 183 0.26 4.17 -18.94
C ALA A 183 1.68 4.28 -18.37
N LEU A 184 2.58 3.44 -18.88
CA LEU A 184 4.00 3.50 -18.54
C LEU A 184 4.75 4.48 -19.46
N PRO A 185 5.77 5.20 -18.96
CA PRO A 185 6.57 6.12 -19.78
C PRO A 185 7.27 5.43 -20.97
N GLU A 186 7.74 4.20 -20.76
CA GLU A 186 8.39 3.35 -21.77
C GLU A 186 7.43 2.71 -22.79
N GLY A 187 6.13 2.96 -22.69
CA GLY A 187 5.09 2.31 -23.47
C GLY A 187 4.52 1.06 -22.80
N GLY A 188 3.23 0.80 -23.04
CA GLY A 188 2.45 -0.21 -22.32
C GLY A 188 1.66 0.39 -21.14
N SER A 189 0.99 -0.46 -20.38
CA SER A 189 0.18 -0.07 -19.23
C SER A 189 0.28 -1.09 -18.09
N VAL A 190 0.10 -0.59 -16.88
CA VAL A 190 -0.06 -1.40 -15.66
C VAL A 190 -1.49 -1.23 -15.19
N THR A 191 -2.14 -2.34 -14.86
CA THR A 191 -3.47 -2.29 -14.27
C THR A 191 -3.37 -2.44 -12.76
N TRP A 192 -3.97 -1.52 -12.03
CA TRP A 192 -4.02 -1.53 -10.58
C TRP A 192 -5.38 -2.01 -10.09
N THR A 193 -5.38 -2.79 -9.01
CA THR A 193 -6.60 -3.13 -8.26
C THR A 193 -6.46 -2.74 -6.80
N LEU A 194 -7.59 -2.57 -6.11
CA LEU A 194 -7.68 -2.34 -4.68
C LEU A 194 -8.59 -3.40 -4.08
N ARG A 195 -8.05 -4.25 -3.20
CA ARG A 195 -8.79 -5.32 -2.50
C ARG A 195 -8.32 -5.44 -1.06
N LEU A 196 -9.10 -6.09 -0.21
CA LEU A 196 -8.68 -6.38 1.16
C LEU A 196 -8.12 -7.79 1.24
N ILE A 197 -6.91 -7.91 1.78
CA ILE A 197 -6.20 -9.18 1.92
C ILE A 197 -5.96 -9.47 3.40
N PRO A 198 -6.23 -10.69 3.90
CA PRO A 198 -5.83 -11.08 5.25
C PRO A 198 -4.31 -10.98 5.43
N SER A 199 -3.85 -10.23 6.43
CA SER A 199 -2.44 -9.97 6.73
C SER A 199 -1.94 -10.65 8.01
N SER A 200 -2.71 -11.60 8.56
CA SER A 200 -2.28 -12.43 9.70
C SER A 200 -0.97 -13.17 9.38
N PRO A 201 -0.13 -13.56 10.36
CA PRO A 201 1.14 -14.24 10.10
C PRO A 201 1.03 -15.55 9.30
N LYS A 202 -0.10 -16.25 9.39
CA LYS A 202 -0.45 -17.47 8.64
C LYS A 202 -1.74 -17.26 7.86
N PRO A 203 -2.01 -18.01 6.76
CA PRO A 203 -3.27 -17.89 6.05
C PRO A 203 -4.41 -18.27 7.00
N PRO A 204 -5.54 -17.53 7.00
CA PRO A 204 -6.64 -17.77 7.92
C PRO A 204 -7.32 -19.13 7.72
N LEU A 205 -7.21 -19.72 6.52
CA LEU A 205 -7.77 -21.01 6.20
C LEU A 205 -6.63 -21.99 5.87
N LEU A 206 -6.36 -22.96 6.75
CA LEU A 206 -5.34 -23.99 6.59
C LEU A 206 -5.93 -25.36 6.25
N GLY A 207 -5.10 -26.25 5.70
CA GLY A 207 -5.49 -27.62 5.34
C GLY A 207 -6.35 -27.70 4.07
N LEU A 208 -6.50 -26.58 3.35
CA LEU A 208 -7.32 -26.52 2.15
C LEU A 208 -6.49 -26.85 0.89
N GLY A 209 -7.06 -27.69 0.04
CA GLY A 209 -6.58 -27.87 -1.34
C GLY A 209 -6.91 -26.67 -2.22
N PHE A 210 -6.22 -26.53 -3.35
CA PHE A 210 -6.38 -25.42 -4.29
C PHE A 210 -7.83 -25.26 -4.82
N ALA A 211 -8.63 -26.33 -4.87
CA ALA A 211 -10.03 -26.22 -5.31
C ALA A 211 -10.95 -25.39 -4.38
N HIS A 212 -10.53 -25.11 -3.14
CA HIS A 212 -11.34 -24.43 -2.12
C HIS A 212 -11.15 -22.90 -2.10
N GLY A 213 -10.80 -22.30 -3.23
CA GLY A 213 -10.65 -20.85 -3.38
C GLY A 213 -11.94 -20.07 -3.04
N PRO A 214 -11.87 -18.73 -2.98
CA PRO A 214 -10.96 -17.89 -3.76
C PRO A 214 -9.56 -17.73 -3.15
N HIS A 215 -8.55 -17.56 -4.01
CA HIS A 215 -7.15 -17.35 -3.64
C HIS A 215 -6.70 -15.92 -3.95
N VAL A 216 -5.74 -15.43 -3.19
CA VAL A 216 -5.02 -14.18 -3.45
C VAL A 216 -4.20 -14.31 -4.74
N SER A 217 -4.10 -13.25 -5.54
CA SER A 217 -3.24 -13.24 -6.73
C SER A 217 -1.75 -13.13 -6.36
N LEU A 218 -0.86 -13.43 -7.31
CA LEU A 218 0.57 -13.19 -7.10
C LEU A 218 0.86 -11.69 -6.86
N PRO A 219 0.37 -10.73 -7.67
CA PRO A 219 0.53 -9.31 -7.39
C PRO A 219 0.04 -8.86 -6.01
N GLU A 220 -1.12 -9.36 -5.58
CA GLU A 220 -1.69 -9.02 -4.27
C GLU A 220 -0.77 -9.49 -3.13
N ILE A 221 -0.27 -10.73 -3.17
CA ILE A 221 0.61 -11.23 -2.11
C ILE A 221 1.97 -10.53 -2.13
N LEU A 222 2.56 -10.31 -3.32
CA LEU A 222 3.87 -9.65 -3.45
C LEU A 222 3.80 -8.20 -2.96
N MET A 223 2.75 -7.48 -3.34
CA MET A 223 2.53 -6.11 -2.89
C MET A 223 2.27 -6.05 -1.38
N LEU A 224 1.50 -6.98 -0.82
CA LEU A 224 1.32 -7.07 0.64
C LEU A 224 2.67 -7.18 1.36
N GLN A 225 3.58 -8.04 0.88
CA GLN A 225 4.91 -8.17 1.50
C GLN A 225 5.72 -6.88 1.40
N LEU A 226 5.78 -6.26 0.22
CA LEU A 226 6.51 -5.02 0.01
C LEU A 226 5.96 -3.88 0.85
N MET A 227 4.63 -3.75 0.97
CA MET A 227 3.98 -2.75 1.81
C MET A 227 4.32 -2.94 3.30
N ARG A 228 4.35 -4.20 3.76
CA ARG A 228 4.75 -4.53 5.14
C ARG A 228 6.21 -4.16 5.39
N ILE A 229 7.12 -4.56 4.50
CA ILE A 229 8.55 -4.21 4.59
C ILE A 229 8.77 -2.69 4.54
N ALA A 230 8.08 -1.98 3.65
CA ALA A 230 8.15 -0.53 3.55
C ALA A 230 7.67 0.16 4.84
N SER A 231 6.75 -0.48 5.57
CA SER A 231 6.24 -0.01 6.86
C SER A 231 7.06 -0.49 8.07
N GLY A 232 8.19 -1.18 7.84
CA GLY A 232 9.00 -1.76 8.92
C GLY A 232 8.38 -2.98 9.61
N GLU A 233 7.35 -3.58 9.01
CA GLU A 233 6.70 -4.78 9.50
C GLU A 233 7.30 -6.04 8.89
N ARG A 234 7.19 -7.17 9.62
CA ARG A 234 7.61 -8.48 9.10
C ARG A 234 6.68 -8.99 7.99
N PRO A 235 7.22 -9.67 6.96
CA PRO A 235 6.43 -10.41 5.98
C PRO A 235 5.50 -11.46 6.61
N VAL A 236 4.45 -11.83 5.88
CA VAL A 236 3.54 -12.92 6.27
C VAL A 236 4.01 -14.27 5.74
N ASP A 237 3.42 -15.36 6.24
CA ASP A 237 3.65 -16.76 5.84
C ASP A 237 5.05 -17.30 6.15
N THR A 238 5.47 -17.25 7.42
CA THR A 238 6.77 -17.82 7.86
C THR A 238 6.75 -19.34 8.05
N GLU A 239 5.61 -19.92 8.43
CA GLU A 239 5.48 -21.34 8.82
C GLU A 239 4.45 -22.11 7.98
N SER A 240 3.89 -21.47 6.96
CA SER A 240 2.79 -21.97 6.16
C SER A 240 2.86 -21.41 4.75
N PHE A 241 2.20 -22.06 3.81
CA PHE A 241 2.14 -21.65 2.42
C PHE A 241 0.74 -21.13 2.08
N THR A 242 0.69 -20.07 1.30
CA THR A 242 -0.57 -19.55 0.75
C THR A 242 -0.67 -19.93 -0.72
N TRP A 243 -1.76 -20.58 -1.12
CA TRP A 243 -2.11 -20.80 -2.52
C TRP A 243 -2.34 -19.48 -3.25
N LEU A 244 -1.87 -19.39 -4.49
CA LEU A 244 -2.04 -18.22 -5.34
C LEU A 244 -3.02 -18.52 -6.47
N ALA A 245 -3.83 -17.53 -6.85
CA ALA A 245 -4.75 -17.65 -7.97
C ALA A 245 -4.01 -17.90 -9.29
N GLY A 246 -4.65 -18.67 -10.17
CA GLY A 246 -4.09 -19.10 -11.45
C GLY A 246 -3.56 -20.53 -11.41
N SER A 247 -3.96 -21.33 -12.39
CA SER A 247 -3.42 -22.68 -12.58
C SER A 247 -2.37 -22.67 -13.69
N LEU A 248 -1.34 -23.49 -13.52
CA LEU A 248 -0.17 -23.57 -14.39
C LEU A 248 -0.07 -24.97 -15.01
N ALA A 249 0.75 -25.08 -16.06
CA ALA A 249 1.00 -26.35 -16.77
C ALA A 249 -0.31 -27.08 -17.11
N ASP A 250 -1.19 -26.40 -17.85
CA ASP A 250 -2.51 -26.90 -18.28
C ASP A 250 -3.41 -27.37 -17.14
N GLY A 251 -3.34 -26.69 -15.98
CA GLY A 251 -4.16 -27.01 -14.83
C GLY A 251 -3.59 -28.10 -13.92
N ARG A 252 -2.33 -28.51 -14.11
CA ARG A 252 -1.69 -29.50 -13.23
C ARG A 252 -1.13 -28.90 -11.95
N LEU A 253 -0.57 -27.70 -12.05
CA LEU A 253 0.17 -27.04 -10.96
C LEU A 253 -0.56 -25.79 -10.49
N ALA A 254 -0.35 -25.44 -9.23
CA ALA A 254 -0.68 -24.14 -8.67
C ALA A 254 0.53 -23.56 -7.95
N ALA A 255 0.68 -22.24 -8.05
CA ALA A 255 1.73 -21.52 -7.33
C ALA A 255 1.33 -21.32 -5.87
N ARG A 256 2.34 -21.23 -5.00
CA ARG A 256 2.18 -20.94 -3.58
C ARG A 256 3.31 -20.05 -3.08
N HIS A 257 2.96 -19.18 -2.15
CA HIS A 257 3.85 -18.22 -1.51
C HIS A 257 4.28 -18.71 -0.11
N VAL A 258 5.52 -18.40 0.27
CA VAL A 258 6.03 -18.47 1.66
C VAL A 258 7.12 -17.41 1.84
N PHE A 259 7.26 -16.86 3.05
CA PHE A 259 8.46 -16.14 3.46
C PHE A 259 9.38 -17.11 4.21
N ASP A 260 10.51 -17.43 3.61
CA ASP A 260 11.52 -18.29 4.21
C ASP A 260 12.39 -17.45 5.16
N GLU A 261 12.05 -17.47 6.45
CA GLU A 261 12.76 -16.67 7.47
C GLU A 261 14.24 -17.08 7.60
N SER A 262 14.57 -18.35 7.31
CA SER A 262 15.94 -18.85 7.46
C SER A 262 16.89 -18.31 6.38
N GLU A 263 16.37 -18.14 5.17
CA GLU A 263 17.09 -17.56 4.02
C GLU A 263 16.80 -16.06 3.83
N ALA A 264 15.83 -15.52 4.59
CA ALA A 264 15.33 -14.16 4.47
C ALA A 264 14.89 -13.82 3.03
N VAL A 265 14.12 -14.73 2.41
CA VAL A 265 13.65 -14.59 1.01
C VAL A 265 12.14 -14.87 0.89
N ILE A 266 11.49 -14.19 -0.04
CA ILE A 266 10.14 -14.54 -0.49
C ILE A 266 10.25 -15.61 -1.57
N ARG A 267 9.55 -16.73 -1.41
CA ARG A 267 9.60 -17.86 -2.34
C ARG A 267 8.23 -18.13 -2.95
N ILE A 268 8.19 -18.14 -4.28
CA ILE A 268 7.06 -18.60 -5.08
C ILE A 268 7.42 -19.97 -5.65
N SER A 269 6.80 -21.02 -5.12
CA SER A 269 7.01 -22.41 -5.56
C SER A 269 5.74 -22.97 -6.19
N CYS A 270 5.86 -24.03 -6.98
CA CYS A 270 4.71 -24.72 -7.56
C CYS A 270 4.46 -26.06 -6.87
N ARG A 271 3.20 -26.49 -6.85
CA ARG A 271 2.80 -27.81 -6.37
C ARG A 271 1.57 -28.29 -7.13
N GLU A 272 1.41 -29.61 -7.26
CA GLU A 272 0.23 -30.18 -7.92
C GLU A 272 -1.06 -29.80 -7.19
N ILE A 273 -2.11 -29.46 -7.95
CA ILE A 273 -3.40 -28.98 -7.43
C ILE A 273 -4.09 -30.01 -6.52
N GLY A 274 -3.86 -31.31 -6.76
CA GLY A 274 -4.39 -32.40 -5.94
C GLY A 274 -3.66 -32.61 -4.60
N ASN A 275 -2.48 -32.02 -4.42
CA ASN A 275 -1.72 -32.17 -3.19
C ASN A 275 -2.25 -31.25 -2.09
N GLN A 276 -2.66 -31.86 -0.98
CA GLN A 276 -3.07 -31.16 0.23
C GLN A 276 -1.99 -31.28 1.30
N GLY A 277 -1.98 -30.36 2.26
CA GLY A 277 -1.09 -30.43 3.42
C GLY A 277 -1.54 -29.51 4.54
N PRO A 278 -1.22 -29.84 5.80
CA PRO A 278 -1.69 -29.08 6.96
C PRO A 278 -1.13 -27.65 7.01
N HIS A 279 -0.02 -27.41 6.30
CA HIS A 279 0.64 -26.10 6.21
C HIS A 279 0.24 -25.31 4.96
N LEU A 280 -0.61 -25.85 4.08
CA LEU A 280 -1.10 -25.12 2.91
C LEU A 280 -2.47 -24.53 3.21
N GLY A 281 -2.66 -23.28 2.80
CA GLY A 281 -3.87 -22.54 3.08
C GLY A 281 -4.19 -21.48 2.03
N ALA A 282 -5.24 -20.73 2.31
CA ALA A 282 -5.71 -19.64 1.47
C ALA A 282 -5.84 -18.34 2.28
N ARG A 283 -5.56 -17.22 1.61
CA ARG A 283 -5.89 -15.86 2.06
C ARG A 283 -6.97 -15.31 1.13
N PRO A 284 -8.26 -15.60 1.39
CA PRO A 284 -9.33 -15.19 0.48
C PRO A 284 -9.37 -13.66 0.37
N PRO A 285 -9.18 -13.09 -0.82
CA PRO A 285 -9.29 -11.65 -1.00
C PRO A 285 -10.76 -11.21 -0.94
N VAL A 286 -11.02 -10.02 -0.42
CA VAL A 286 -12.34 -9.40 -0.34
C VAL A 286 -12.40 -8.19 -1.27
N SER A 287 -13.42 -8.17 -2.13
CA SER A 287 -13.75 -7.06 -3.04
C SER A 287 -15.01 -6.32 -2.60
#